data_AF-A0A1V9Z373-F1
#
_entry.id   AF-A0A1V9Z373-F1
#
_cell.length_a   1.000
_cell.length_b   1.000
_cell.length_c   1.000
_cell.angle_alpha   90.00
_cell.angle_beta   90.00
_cell.angle_gamma   90.00
#
_symmetry.space_group_name_H-M   'P 1'
#
loop_
_entity.id
_entity.type
_entity.pdbx_description
1 polymer ?
#
loop_
_entity_poly.entity_id
_entity_poly.type
_entity_poly.pdbx_seq_one_letter_code
_entity_poly.pdbx_strand_id
1 'polypeptide(L)'
;MKLPTLETLRNIPPVFVTLGLVVLSKTLVDPENMLHLWIIRGLYALSQLSCVLTLLYLYLQARNNPDPALVVVKEDLGFGMEGEKTEKITVGLHDQRVAQKEMQKIVLGLAVATFLHIKWEFLPPLVIGVFSGPHGLYNTPIVRVLLRGERAWGKLQRPWAEPVSAMASQWESWNDTITSALTGEPQQKKSKKDKTSKRKNK
;
A
#
# COMPACT_ATOMS: atom_id res chain seq x y z
N MET A 1 28.36 14.73 16.19
CA MET A 1 27.67 13.83 15.24
C MET A 1 27.31 14.63 13.99
N LYS A 2 27.73 14.20 12.80
CA LYS A 2 27.29 14.84 11.55
C LYS A 2 25.85 14.41 11.28
N LEU A 3 24.94 15.37 11.15
CA LEU A 3 23.55 15.08 10.80
C LEU A 3 23.51 14.42 9.40
N PRO A 4 22.66 13.40 9.19
CA PRO A 4 22.51 12.79 7.89
C PRO A 4 22.02 13.82 6.87
N THR A 5 22.59 13.83 5.67
CA THR A 5 22.17 14.73 4.59
C THR A 5 20.79 14.30 4.05
N LEU A 6 20.01 15.25 3.51
CA LEU A 6 18.66 14.99 2.98
C LEU A 6 18.64 13.88 1.91
N GLU A 7 19.69 13.77 1.11
CA GLU A 7 19.90 12.71 0.13
C GLU A 7 19.99 11.32 0.79
N THR A 8 20.62 11.24 1.96
CA THR A 8 20.73 10.00 2.73
C THR A 8 19.37 9.58 3.28
N LEU A 9 18.56 10.54 3.77
CA LEU A 9 17.21 10.29 4.27
C LEU A 9 16.25 9.83 3.17
N ARG A 10 16.39 10.36 1.95
CA ARG A 10 15.56 9.97 0.79
C ARG A 10 15.80 8.53 0.35
N ASN A 11 17.02 8.01 0.50
CA ASN A 11 17.41 6.69 0.02
C ASN A 11 17.26 5.57 1.06
N ILE A 12 16.72 5.86 2.24
CA ILE A 12 16.48 4.84 3.27
C ILE A 12 15.41 3.87 2.77
N PRO A 13 15.68 2.55 2.71
CA PRO A 13 14.66 1.58 2.34
C PRO A 13 13.44 1.67 3.27
N PRO A 14 12.20 1.62 2.74
CA PRO A 14 10.99 1.78 3.55
C PRO A 14 10.89 0.84 4.75
N VAL A 15 11.53 -0.34 4.67
CA VAL A 15 11.61 -1.34 5.75
C VAL A 15 12.30 -0.78 7.00
N PHE A 16 13.33 0.05 6.86
CA PHE A 16 14.00 0.65 8.01
C PHE A 16 13.16 1.74 8.66
N VAL A 17 12.36 2.46 7.87
CA VAL A 17 11.41 3.45 8.39
C VAL A 17 10.32 2.74 9.19
N THR A 18 9.76 1.65 8.65
CA THR A 18 8.73 0.87 9.37
C THR A 18 9.27 0.22 10.63
N LEU A 19 10.50 -0.33 10.59
CA LEU A 19 11.15 -0.90 11.78
C LEU A 19 11.44 0.17 12.83
N GLY A 20 11.96 1.32 12.41
CA GLY A 20 12.18 2.46 13.29
C GLY A 20 10.89 2.92 13.96
N LEU A 21 9.79 3.01 13.20
CA LEU A 21 8.48 3.40 13.71
C LEU A 21 7.94 2.39 14.75
N VAL A 22 8.13 1.08 14.52
CA VAL A 22 7.72 0.04 15.47
C VAL A 22 8.55 0.09 16.75
N VAL A 23 9.88 0.26 16.64
CA VAL A 23 10.76 0.39 17.82
C VAL A 23 10.41 1.64 18.61
N LEU A 24 10.24 2.78 17.94
CA LEU A 24 9.86 4.06 18.56
C LEU A 24 8.48 3.96 19.22
N SER A 25 7.55 3.24 18.60
CA SER A 25 6.25 2.97 19.19
C SER A 25 6.41 2.12 20.45
N LYS A 26 7.22 1.07 20.45
CA LYS A 26 7.41 0.24 21.66
C LYS A 26 8.09 0.99 22.81
N THR A 27 8.89 2.02 22.52
CA THR A 27 9.58 2.81 23.56
C THR A 27 8.77 4.00 24.07
N LEU A 28 7.91 4.60 23.24
CA LEU A 28 7.14 5.80 23.59
C LEU A 28 5.68 5.51 23.92
N VAL A 29 5.12 4.41 23.40
CA VAL A 29 3.71 4.07 23.53
C VAL A 29 3.56 3.01 24.61
N ASP A 30 3.05 3.44 25.76
CA ASP A 30 2.52 2.52 26.76
C ASP A 30 1.13 2.03 26.33
N PRO A 31 0.95 0.73 26.02
CA PRO A 31 -0.34 0.18 25.62
C PRO A 31 -1.38 0.19 26.75
N GLU A 32 -0.98 0.32 28.02
CA GLU A 32 -1.92 0.42 29.15
C GLU A 32 -2.51 1.83 29.28
N ASN A 33 -1.86 2.84 28.69
CA ASN A 33 -2.34 4.20 28.71
C ASN A 33 -3.43 4.43 27.64
N MET A 34 -4.67 4.61 28.09
CA MET A 34 -5.84 4.85 27.24
C MET A 34 -5.64 6.01 26.26
N LEU A 35 -4.96 7.09 26.66
CA LEU A 35 -4.73 8.26 25.81
C LEU A 35 -3.84 7.89 24.61
N HIS A 36 -2.78 7.12 24.84
CA HIS A 36 -1.85 6.71 23.80
C HIS A 36 -2.53 5.83 22.74
N LEU A 37 -3.39 4.90 23.18
CA LEU A 37 -4.20 4.07 22.28
C LEU A 37 -5.14 4.90 21.41
N TRP A 38 -5.85 5.86 21.99
CA TRP A 38 -6.76 6.75 21.25
C TRP A 38 -6.04 7.62 20.23
N ILE A 39 -4.83 8.12 20.56
CA ILE A 39 -4.00 8.86 19.60
C ILE A 39 -3.63 7.99 18.40
N ILE A 40 -3.17 6.75 18.62
CA ILE A 40 -2.79 5.85 17.52
C ILE A 40 -3.99 5.51 16.66
N ARG A 41 -5.14 5.20 17.27
CA ARG A 41 -6.39 4.95 16.56
C ARG A 41 -6.80 6.16 15.72
N GLY A 42 -6.74 7.36 16.29
CA GLY A 42 -7.05 8.61 15.61
C GLY A 42 -6.12 8.90 14.43
N LEU A 43 -4.80 8.77 14.62
CA LEU A 43 -3.81 8.95 13.56
C LEU A 43 -3.99 7.93 12.43
N TYR A 44 -4.24 6.68 12.77
CA TYR A 44 -4.49 5.64 11.79
C TYR A 44 -5.77 5.93 11.01
N ALA A 45 -6.88 6.24 11.69
CA ALA A 45 -8.14 6.58 11.04
C ALA A 45 -8.00 7.81 10.12
N LEU A 46 -7.32 8.86 10.57
CA LEU A 46 -7.05 10.06 9.76
C LEU A 46 -6.19 9.73 8.53
N SER A 47 -5.16 8.90 8.70
CA SER A 47 -4.30 8.45 7.62
C SER A 47 -5.08 7.66 6.57
N GLN A 48 -5.89 6.68 6.97
CA GLN A 48 -6.72 5.91 6.05
C GLN A 48 -7.78 6.78 5.37
N LEU A 49 -8.43 7.69 6.11
CA LEU A 49 -9.40 8.63 5.55
C LEU A 49 -8.76 9.52 4.48
N SER A 50 -7.55 10.03 4.72
CA SER A 50 -6.83 10.85 3.73
C SER A 50 -6.55 10.08 2.44
N CYS A 51 -6.23 8.79 2.54
CA CYS A 51 -6.00 7.93 1.38
C CYS A 51 -7.29 7.70 0.58
N VAL A 52 -8.40 7.39 1.27
CA VAL A 52 -9.73 7.20 0.68
C VAL A 52 -10.21 8.48 -0.01
N LEU A 53 -10.07 9.63 0.64
CA LEU A 53 -10.46 10.93 0.05
C LEU A 53 -9.62 11.26 -1.19
N THR A 54 -8.32 10.97 -1.16
CA THR A 54 -7.44 11.15 -2.33
C THR A 54 -7.91 10.28 -3.48
N LEU A 55 -8.19 9.00 -3.26
CA LEU A 55 -8.69 8.09 -4.30
C LEU A 55 -10.08 8.49 -4.81
N LEU A 56 -10.96 8.97 -3.93
CA LEU A 56 -12.28 9.47 -4.32
C LEU A 56 -12.15 10.70 -5.22
N TYR A 57 -11.26 11.62 -4.88
CA TYR A 57 -10.95 12.78 -5.72
C TYR A 57 -10.44 12.33 -7.11
N LEU A 58 -9.49 11.38 -7.15
CA LEU A 58 -8.96 10.85 -8.41
C LEU A 58 -10.02 10.11 -9.24
N TYR A 59 -10.92 9.38 -8.58
CA TYR A 59 -12.06 8.72 -9.24
C TYR A 59 -12.98 9.74 -9.91
N LEU A 60 -13.31 10.84 -9.23
CA LEU A 60 -14.15 11.91 -9.80
C LEU A 60 -13.43 12.64 -10.93
N GLN A 61 -12.12 12.91 -10.77
CA GLN A 61 -11.28 13.52 -11.81
C GLN A 61 -11.20 12.63 -13.06
N ALA A 62 -11.03 11.32 -12.89
CA ALA A 62 -11.01 10.34 -13.99
C ALA A 62 -12.35 10.24 -14.71
N ARG A 63 -13.47 10.26 -13.96
CA ARG A 63 -14.82 10.23 -14.52
C ARG A 63 -15.11 11.43 -15.43
N ASN A 64 -14.56 12.59 -15.08
CA ASN A 64 -14.73 13.83 -15.84
C ASN A 64 -13.65 14.03 -16.93
N ASN A 65 -12.79 13.03 -17.17
CA ASN A 65 -11.74 13.13 -18.17
C ASN A 65 -12.32 13.02 -19.60
N PRO A 66 -12.19 14.05 -20.45
CA PRO A 66 -12.75 14.06 -21.80
C PRO A 66 -11.86 13.34 -22.84
N ASP A 67 -10.70 12.80 -22.46
CA ASP A 67 -9.76 12.17 -23.39
C ASP A 67 -10.38 10.94 -24.09
N PRO A 68 -10.53 10.95 -25.43
CA PRO A 68 -11.10 9.84 -26.19
C PRO A 68 -10.13 8.68 -26.41
N ALA A 69 -8.89 8.78 -25.94
CA ALA A 69 -7.89 7.73 -26.11
C ALA A 69 -8.38 6.38 -25.52
N LEU A 70 -8.13 5.31 -26.27
CA LEU A 70 -8.52 3.95 -25.91
C LEU A 70 -7.32 3.16 -25.39
N VAL A 71 -7.57 2.39 -24.34
CA VAL A 71 -6.61 1.48 -23.69
C VAL A 71 -7.20 0.08 -23.73
N VAL A 72 -6.39 -0.90 -24.13
CA VAL A 72 -6.77 -2.32 -24.11
C VAL A 72 -6.46 -2.87 -22.71
N VAL A 73 -7.49 -3.34 -22.01
CA VAL A 73 -7.39 -3.89 -20.66
C VAL A 73 -8.05 -5.26 -20.65
N LYS A 74 -7.68 -6.14 -19.72
CA LYS A 74 -8.47 -7.36 -19.49
C LYS A 74 -9.79 -7.00 -18.82
N GLU A 75 -10.81 -7.79 -19.10
CA GLU A 75 -12.14 -7.66 -18.54
C GLU A 75 -12.07 -7.65 -17.01
N ASP A 76 -12.67 -6.64 -16.38
CA ASP A 76 -12.75 -6.58 -14.92
C ASP A 76 -14.00 -7.33 -14.45
N LEU A 77 -13.81 -8.54 -13.92
CA LEU A 77 -14.89 -9.36 -13.35
C LEU A 77 -15.30 -8.89 -11.95
N GLY A 78 -14.63 -7.86 -11.41
CA GLY A 78 -14.84 -7.34 -10.07
C GLY A 78 -13.98 -8.06 -9.02
N PHE A 79 -13.83 -7.42 -7.85
CA PHE A 79 -13.01 -7.93 -6.73
C PHE A 79 -11.55 -8.25 -7.11
N GLY A 80 -10.99 -7.56 -8.12
CA GLY A 80 -9.62 -7.80 -8.57
C GLY A 80 -9.44 -9.06 -9.42
N MET A 81 -10.53 -9.70 -9.86
CA MET A 81 -10.49 -10.80 -10.82
C MET A 81 -10.48 -10.24 -12.25
N GLU A 82 -9.51 -10.66 -13.05
CA GLU A 82 -9.43 -10.34 -14.47
C GLU A 82 -10.00 -11.51 -15.28
N GLY A 83 -10.89 -11.22 -16.22
CA GLY A 83 -11.38 -12.19 -17.21
C GLY A 83 -10.35 -12.47 -18.30
N GLU A 84 -10.57 -13.53 -19.07
CA GLU A 84 -9.69 -13.90 -20.19
C GLU A 84 -9.85 -12.96 -21.40
N LYS A 85 -10.96 -12.24 -21.50
CA LYS A 85 -11.25 -11.35 -22.62
C LYS A 85 -10.57 -10.01 -22.44
N THR A 86 -10.13 -9.42 -23.55
CA THR A 86 -9.65 -8.04 -23.59
C THR A 86 -10.75 -7.11 -24.05
N GLU A 87 -10.90 -6.00 -23.35
CA GLU A 87 -11.84 -4.93 -23.66
C GLU A 87 -11.07 -3.64 -23.99
N LYS A 88 -11.62 -2.84 -24.92
CA LYS A 88 -11.12 -1.50 -25.23
C LYS A 88 -11.94 -0.49 -24.46
N ILE A 89 -11.31 0.21 -23.54
CA ILE A 89 -11.96 1.22 -22.69
C ILE A 89 -11.28 2.56 -22.84
N THR A 90 -11.98 3.65 -22.52
CA THR A 90 -11.40 4.99 -22.52
C THR A 90 -10.39 5.14 -21.37
N VAL A 91 -9.46 6.09 -21.51
CA VAL A 91 -8.51 6.44 -20.45
C VAL A 91 -9.23 6.81 -19.15
N GLY A 92 -10.31 7.60 -19.23
CA GLY A 92 -11.11 7.97 -18.06
C GLY A 92 -11.71 6.76 -17.35
N LEU A 93 -12.27 5.79 -18.09
CA LEU A 93 -12.85 4.58 -17.52
C LEU A 93 -11.77 3.65 -16.92
N HIS A 94 -10.61 3.53 -17.57
CA HIS A 94 -9.46 2.81 -17.02
C HIS A 94 -9.04 3.40 -15.67
N ASP A 95 -8.81 4.70 -15.61
CA ASP A 95 -8.34 5.38 -14.40
C ASP A 95 -9.37 5.29 -13.27
N GLN A 96 -10.67 5.36 -13.61
CA GLN A 96 -11.78 5.16 -12.67
C GLN A 96 -11.75 3.75 -12.05
N ARG A 97 -11.57 2.70 -12.86
CA ARG A 97 -11.48 1.31 -12.37
C ARG A 97 -10.25 1.09 -11.49
N VAL A 98 -9.11 1.68 -11.86
CA VAL A 98 -7.90 1.61 -11.04
C VAL A 98 -8.11 2.29 -9.69
N ALA A 99 -8.70 3.49 -9.66
CA ALA A 99 -9.02 4.19 -8.41
C ALA A 99 -9.92 3.34 -7.51
N GLN A 100 -10.92 2.67 -8.09
CA GLN A 100 -11.84 1.79 -7.38
C GLN A 100 -11.12 0.54 -6.82
N LYS A 101 -10.23 -0.10 -7.60
CA LYS A 101 -9.43 -1.24 -7.14
C LYS A 101 -8.52 -0.87 -5.96
N GLU A 102 -7.84 0.28 -6.05
CA GLU A 102 -7.03 0.78 -4.93
C GLU A 102 -7.89 1.09 -3.70
N MET A 103 -9.08 1.67 -3.89
CA MET A 103 -10.02 1.93 -2.79
C MET A 103 -10.42 0.63 -2.09
N GLN A 104 -10.73 -0.43 -2.85
CA GLN A 104 -11.07 -1.74 -2.31
C GLN A 104 -9.91 -2.35 -1.51
N LYS A 105 -8.66 -2.21 -1.98
CA LYS A 105 -7.46 -2.67 -1.25
C LYS A 105 -7.32 -1.97 0.10
N ILE A 106 -7.53 -0.66 0.15
CA ILE A 106 -7.46 0.12 1.39
C ILE A 106 -8.57 -0.27 2.36
N VAL A 107 -9.82 -0.37 1.87
CA VAL A 107 -10.97 -0.77 2.71
C VAL A 107 -10.78 -2.17 3.28
N LEU A 108 -10.30 -3.11 2.47
CA LEU A 108 -10.00 -4.47 2.93
C LEU A 108 -8.89 -4.48 3.99
N GLY A 109 -7.80 -3.73 3.76
CA GLY A 109 -6.71 -3.58 4.72
C GLY A 109 -7.19 -2.96 6.04
N LEU A 110 -8.05 -1.94 5.98
CA LEU A 110 -8.67 -1.32 7.15
C LEU A 110 -9.53 -2.31 7.93
N ALA A 111 -10.34 -3.12 7.25
CA ALA A 111 -11.19 -4.12 7.87
C ALA A 111 -10.36 -5.17 8.61
N VAL A 112 -9.33 -5.72 7.96
CA VAL A 112 -8.40 -6.69 8.56
C VAL A 112 -7.68 -6.08 9.76
N ALA A 113 -7.18 -4.85 9.64
CA ALA A 113 -6.45 -4.21 10.73
C ALA A 113 -7.31 -3.87 11.94
N THR A 114 -8.51 -3.36 11.68
CA THR A 114 -9.48 -3.12 12.74
C THR A 114 -9.86 -4.43 13.44
N PHE A 115 -10.05 -5.51 12.69
CA PHE A 115 -10.33 -6.83 13.26
C PHE A 115 -9.19 -7.35 14.15
N LEU A 116 -7.93 -7.30 13.68
CA LEU A 116 -6.78 -7.72 14.49
C LEU A 116 -6.65 -6.87 15.76
N HIS A 117 -6.89 -5.56 15.65
CA HIS A 117 -6.76 -4.66 16.78
C HIS A 117 -7.87 -4.87 17.82
N ILE A 118 -9.12 -5.08 17.41
CA ILE A 118 -10.22 -5.33 18.35
C ILE A 118 -10.08 -6.72 18.99
N LYS A 119 -9.67 -7.74 18.22
CA LYS A 119 -9.65 -9.12 18.71
C LYS A 119 -8.40 -9.46 19.54
N TRP A 120 -7.24 -8.91 19.17
CA TRP A 120 -5.94 -9.27 19.74
C TRP A 120 -5.14 -8.07 20.24
N GLU A 121 -5.74 -6.88 20.30
CA GLU A 121 -5.08 -5.63 20.70
C GLU A 121 -3.78 -5.36 19.94
N PHE A 122 -3.72 -5.89 18.71
CA PHE A 122 -2.50 -5.91 17.93
C PHE A 122 -2.24 -4.52 17.32
N LEU A 123 -1.40 -3.73 17.99
CA LEU A 123 -1.05 -2.34 17.67
C LEU A 123 -0.14 -2.14 16.43
N PRO A 124 0.88 -2.99 16.15
CA PRO A 124 1.84 -2.72 15.07
C PRO A 124 1.21 -2.42 13.70
N PRO A 125 0.14 -3.10 13.26
CA PRO A 125 -0.65 -2.74 12.09
C PRO A 125 -1.05 -1.28 11.96
N LEU A 126 -1.59 -0.72 13.04
CA LEU A 126 -2.10 0.65 13.06
C LEU A 126 -0.92 1.61 12.91
N VAL A 127 0.14 1.38 13.69
CA VAL A 127 1.35 2.20 13.69
C VAL A 127 2.00 2.23 12.31
N ILE A 128 2.24 1.06 11.71
CA ILE A 128 2.84 0.98 10.37
C ILE A 128 1.93 1.64 9.33
N GLY A 129 0.63 1.35 9.41
CA GLY A 129 -0.36 1.85 8.47
C GLY A 129 -0.50 3.37 8.45
N VAL A 130 -0.16 4.08 9.54
CA VAL A 130 -0.14 5.55 9.60
C VAL A 130 0.78 6.13 8.52
N PHE A 131 1.97 5.54 8.32
CA PHE A 131 2.95 6.03 7.34
C PHE A 131 2.93 5.23 6.04
N SER A 132 2.90 3.89 6.12
CA SER A 132 3.04 3.02 4.95
C SER A 132 1.87 3.15 3.98
N GLY A 133 0.65 3.40 4.49
CA GLY A 133 -0.54 3.58 3.67
C GLY A 133 -0.42 4.79 2.74
N PRO A 134 -0.31 6.02 3.28
CA PRO A 134 -0.14 7.24 2.47
C PRO A 134 1.09 7.19 1.58
N HIS A 135 2.23 6.71 2.10
CA HIS A 135 3.45 6.58 1.31
C HIS A 135 3.29 5.57 0.15
N GLY A 136 2.62 4.44 0.39
CA GLY A 136 2.29 3.45 -0.64
C GLY A 136 1.39 4.05 -1.71
N LEU A 137 0.30 4.69 -1.30
CA LEU A 137 -0.64 5.34 -2.20
C LEU A 137 0.02 6.42 -3.06
N TYR A 138 0.87 7.27 -2.47
CA TYR A 138 1.61 8.32 -3.18
C TYR A 138 2.50 7.77 -4.32
N ASN A 139 2.94 6.53 -4.17
CA ASN A 139 3.78 5.86 -5.16
C ASN A 139 3.00 5.07 -6.22
N THR A 140 1.67 4.99 -6.12
CA THR A 140 0.84 4.30 -7.12
C THR A 140 0.82 5.07 -8.45
N PRO A 141 0.75 4.37 -9.59
CA PRO A 141 0.80 5.02 -10.89
C PRO A 141 -0.37 6.00 -11.12
N ILE A 142 -1.55 5.73 -10.54
CA ILE A 142 -2.70 6.63 -10.65
C ILE A 142 -2.45 7.98 -9.97
N VAL A 143 -1.91 7.99 -8.75
CA VAL A 143 -1.57 9.24 -8.06
C VAL A 143 -0.45 9.98 -8.80
N ARG A 144 0.53 9.24 -9.33
CA ARG A 144 1.63 9.81 -10.09
C ARG A 144 1.18 10.52 -11.36
N VAL A 145 0.24 9.93 -12.10
CA VAL A 145 -0.22 10.52 -13.36
C VAL A 145 -1.26 11.62 -13.11
N LEU A 146 -2.28 11.38 -12.27
CA LEU A 146 -3.39 12.33 -12.13
C LEU A 146 -3.12 13.44 -11.10
N LEU A 147 -2.47 13.12 -9.98
CA LEU A 147 -2.21 14.11 -8.92
C LEU A 147 -0.86 14.81 -9.09
N ARG A 148 0.20 14.04 -9.41
CA ARG A 148 1.55 14.60 -9.60
C ARG A 148 1.81 15.12 -11.01
N GLY A 149 0.92 14.84 -11.96
CA GLY A 149 1.04 15.30 -13.35
C GLY A 149 2.20 14.67 -14.12
N GLU A 150 2.71 13.51 -13.68
CA GLU A 150 3.76 12.82 -14.41
C GLU A 150 3.25 12.33 -15.77
N ARG A 151 4.08 12.46 -16.81
CA ARG A 151 3.72 11.97 -18.15
C ARG A 151 3.55 10.46 -18.13
N ALA A 152 2.44 9.97 -18.67
CA ALA A 152 2.10 8.56 -18.74
C ALA A 152 2.91 7.81 -19.83
N TRP A 153 4.23 7.90 -19.79
CA TRP A 153 5.15 7.26 -20.74
C TRP A 153 6.07 6.26 -20.02
N GLY A 154 6.58 5.27 -20.75
CA GLY A 154 7.45 4.22 -20.21
C GLY A 154 6.75 3.42 -19.11
N LYS A 155 7.30 3.43 -17.88
CA LYS A 155 6.74 2.68 -16.73
C LYS A 155 5.38 3.19 -16.24
N LEU A 156 4.99 4.41 -16.61
CA LEU A 156 3.70 5.02 -16.25
C LEU A 156 2.69 4.97 -17.42
N GLN A 157 3.02 4.27 -18.50
CA GLN A 157 2.10 4.10 -19.62
C GLN A 157 0.91 3.23 -19.20
N ARG A 158 -0.30 3.69 -19.57
CA ARG A 158 -1.53 2.92 -19.38
C ARG A 158 -1.59 1.78 -20.42
N PRO A 159 -2.11 0.59 -20.07
CA PRO A 159 -2.67 0.21 -18.78
C PRO A 159 -1.58 -0.10 -17.74
N TRP A 160 -1.82 0.28 -16.48
CA TRP A 160 -0.87 -0.04 -15.42
C TRP A 160 -1.04 -1.50 -15.02
N ALA A 161 -0.03 -2.32 -15.29
CA ALA A 161 -0.03 -3.69 -14.82
C ALA A 161 -0.09 -3.71 -13.30
N GLU A 162 -1.15 -4.24 -12.72
CA GLU A 162 -1.13 -4.59 -11.31
C GLU A 162 -0.13 -5.75 -11.14
N PRO A 163 0.93 -5.60 -10.33
CA PRO A 163 1.67 -6.79 -9.96
C PRO A 163 0.68 -7.67 -9.21
N VAL A 164 0.41 -8.88 -9.74
CA VAL A 164 -0.44 -9.92 -9.13
C VAL A 164 -0.05 -10.19 -7.65
N SER A 165 1.14 -9.74 -7.25
CA SER A 165 1.64 -9.76 -5.88
C SER A 165 1.40 -8.49 -5.06
N ALA A 166 0.64 -7.47 -5.47
CA ALA A 166 0.52 -6.22 -4.70
C ALA A 166 -0.12 -6.48 -3.33
N MET A 167 -1.29 -7.12 -3.32
CA MET A 167 -1.98 -7.52 -2.08
C MET A 167 -1.16 -8.57 -1.31
N ALA A 168 -0.59 -9.56 -2.01
CA ALA A 168 0.26 -10.56 -1.38
C ALA A 168 1.52 -9.95 -0.74
N SER A 169 2.12 -8.93 -1.35
CA SER A 169 3.31 -8.25 -0.82
C SER A 169 2.97 -7.37 0.39
N GLN A 170 1.79 -6.76 0.38
CA GLN A 170 1.29 -6.02 1.53
C GLN A 170 0.97 -6.98 2.69
N TRP A 171 0.36 -8.12 2.38
CA TRP A 171 0.13 -9.22 3.33
C TRP A 171 1.44 -9.83 3.86
N GLU A 172 2.44 -10.04 3.01
CA GLU A 172 3.78 -10.51 3.40
C GLU A 172 4.45 -9.48 4.34
N SER A 173 4.39 -8.18 4.02
CA SER A 173 4.94 -7.14 4.92
C SER A 173 4.25 -7.11 6.28
N TRP A 174 2.96 -7.42 6.28
CA TRP A 174 2.15 -7.56 7.48
C TRP A 174 2.55 -8.79 8.29
N ASN A 175 2.69 -9.94 7.64
CA ASN A 175 3.14 -11.17 8.28
C ASN A 175 4.56 -11.05 8.82
N ASP A 176 5.48 -10.41 8.09
CA ASP A 176 6.84 -10.14 8.55
C ASP A 176 6.84 -9.23 9.78
N THR A 177 5.93 -8.26 9.83
CA THR A 177 5.74 -7.40 11.02
C THR A 177 5.14 -8.19 12.18
N ILE A 178 4.11 -8.99 11.94
CA ILE A 178 3.44 -9.82 12.95
C ILE A 178 4.45 -10.78 13.58
N THR A 179 5.17 -11.52 12.75
CA THR A 179 6.17 -12.49 13.21
C THR A 179 7.30 -11.81 13.96
N SER A 180 7.91 -10.75 13.42
CA SER A 180 8.98 -10.03 14.13
C SER A 180 8.52 -9.40 15.46
N ALA A 181 7.28 -8.91 15.53
CA ALA A 181 6.72 -8.35 16.76
C ALA A 181 6.46 -9.42 17.83
N LEU A 182 6.09 -10.65 17.41
CA LEU A 182 5.79 -11.79 18.28
C LEU A 182 7.03 -12.60 18.70
N THR A 183 8.00 -12.79 17.81
CA THR A 183 9.17 -13.65 18.06
C THR A 183 10.42 -12.89 18.51
N GLY A 184 10.44 -11.56 18.38
CA GLY A 184 11.58 -10.71 18.79
C GLY A 184 12.81 -10.83 17.89
N GLU A 185 12.78 -11.63 16.82
CA GLU A 185 13.89 -11.78 15.87
C GLU A 185 13.65 -10.98 14.57
N PRO A 186 14.62 -10.16 14.12
CA PRO A 186 14.56 -9.52 12.81
C PRO A 186 14.85 -10.56 11.71
N GLN A 187 13.82 -11.05 11.00
CA GLN A 187 14.06 -11.91 9.84
C GLN A 187 14.64 -11.11 8.67
N GLN A 188 15.85 -11.48 8.24
CA GLN A 188 16.39 -11.10 6.95
C GLN A 188 15.48 -11.64 5.84
N LYS A 189 15.01 -10.75 4.95
CA LYS A 189 14.31 -11.11 3.70
C LYS A 189 15.03 -12.28 3.02
N LYS A 190 14.43 -13.47 3.03
CA LYS A 190 14.82 -14.53 2.10
C LYS A 190 14.50 -14.03 0.70
N SER A 191 15.51 -13.51 0.02
CA SER A 191 15.41 -13.08 -1.36
C SER A 191 14.78 -14.22 -2.19
N LYS A 192 13.87 -13.89 -3.10
CA LYS A 192 13.20 -14.82 -4.04
C LYS A 192 14.15 -15.71 -4.86
N LYS A 193 15.48 -15.57 -4.71
CA LYS A 193 16.50 -16.34 -5.43
C LYS A 193 16.62 -17.80 -4.93
N ASP A 194 16.27 -18.09 -3.68
CA ASP A 194 16.46 -19.44 -3.11
C ASP A 194 15.30 -20.42 -3.32
N LYS A 195 14.09 -19.94 -3.64
CA LYS A 195 12.97 -20.85 -3.95
C LYS A 195 13.10 -21.50 -5.34
N THR A 196 13.83 -20.88 -6.27
CA THR A 196 14.02 -21.42 -7.62
C THR A 196 15.14 -22.46 -7.69
N SER A 197 16.14 -22.41 -6.80
CA SER A 197 17.21 -23.43 -6.76
C SER A 197 16.73 -24.76 -6.17
N LYS A 198 15.83 -24.72 -5.18
CA LYS A 198 15.30 -25.95 -4.54
C LYS A 198 14.30 -26.72 -5.41
N ARG A 199 13.70 -26.09 -6.42
CA ARG A 199 12.73 -26.74 -7.32
C ARG A 199 13.36 -27.38 -8.56
N LYS A 200 14.66 -27.19 -8.79
CA LYS A 200 15.42 -27.82 -9.89
C LYS A 200 16.16 -29.11 -9.49
N ASN A 201 16.15 -29.47 -8.20
CA ASN A 201 16.85 -30.64 -7.67
C ASN A 201 15.91 -31.69 -7.05
N LYS A 202 14.68 -31.80 -7.55
CA LYS A 202 13.78 -32.90 -7.18
C LYS A 202 13.05 -33.42 -8.39
#